data_AF-A0A957B9E6-F1
#
_entry.id   AF-A0A957B9E6-F1
#
_cell.length_a   1.000
_cell.length_b   1.000
_cell.length_c   1.000
_cell.angle_alpha   90.00
_cell.angle_beta   90.00
_cell.angle_gamma   90.00
#
_symmetry.space_group_name_H-M   'P 1'
#
loop_
_entity.id
_entity.type
_entity.pdbx_description
1 polymer ?
#
loop_
_entity_poly.entity_id
_entity_poly.type
_entity_poly.pdbx_seq_one_letter_code
_entity_poly.pdbx_strand_id
1 'polypeptide(L)'
;MIRAIRNEYYRSPVFILWVGLLSLMLVVGLIAGIIVLLNGLDVTNLTNQVPWGLWITVDLSSIALGAGAFSLSAMVYIFRVERLRPIARIAVFTGLIGYTGAMLALFMDIGRPERFWHPMVYWNVHSVLWEITMCVMLYSTVLILEFAPVLFESRLITRFFPNAPRLGHTIHKFAPIGAVIGLGLSLLHQSSLGAT
;
A
#
# COMPACT_ATOMS: atom_id res chain seq x y z
N MET A 1 -0.22 34.50 10.60
CA MET A 1 1.11 33.95 10.97
C MET A 1 1.37 32.57 10.37
N ILE A 2 0.60 31.52 10.69
CA ILE A 2 0.84 30.13 10.19
C ILE A 2 0.85 30.00 8.66
N ARG A 3 -0.03 30.73 7.94
CA ARG A 3 -0.06 30.70 6.46
C ARG A 3 1.18 31.32 5.81
N ALA A 4 1.81 32.31 6.44
CA ALA A 4 2.98 32.99 5.90
C ALA A 4 4.23 32.10 6.03
N ILE A 5 4.45 31.53 7.21
CA ILE A 5 5.51 30.55 7.50
C ILE A 5 5.39 29.33 6.57
N ARG A 6 4.17 28.85 6.34
CA ARG A 6 3.92 27.74 5.42
C ARG A 6 4.31 28.08 3.97
N ASN A 7 3.97 29.27 3.49
CA ASN A 7 4.34 29.71 2.13
C ASN A 7 5.85 29.89 1.97
N GLU A 8 6.53 30.33 3.02
CA GLU A 8 7.98 30.50 3.06
C GLU A 8 8.69 29.13 3.00
N TYR A 9 8.16 28.13 3.72
CA TYR A 9 8.66 26.76 3.67
C TYR A 9 8.49 26.11 2.27
N TYR A 10 7.32 26.26 1.64
CA TYR A 10 7.07 25.75 0.29
C TYR A 10 7.95 26.41 -0.79
N ARG A 11 8.45 27.63 -0.54
CA ARG A 11 9.37 28.35 -1.43
C ARG A 11 10.84 28.12 -1.11
N SER A 12 11.15 27.35 -0.07
CA SER A 12 12.54 27.04 0.24
C SER A 12 13.18 26.25 -0.91
N PRO A 13 14.40 26.60 -1.34
CA PRO A 13 15.06 25.92 -2.45
C PRO A 13 15.28 24.44 -2.15
N VAL A 14 15.52 24.09 -0.88
CA VAL A 14 15.67 22.70 -0.43
C VAL A 14 14.39 21.89 -0.64
N PHE A 15 13.22 22.44 -0.27
CA PHE A 15 11.94 21.75 -0.47
C PHE A 15 11.64 21.54 -1.96
N ILE A 16 11.88 22.56 -2.79
CA ILE A 16 11.68 22.47 -4.24
C ILE A 16 12.61 21.43 -4.86
N LEU A 17 13.90 21.42 -4.48
CA LEU A 17 14.85 20.40 -4.92
C LEU A 17 14.43 18.99 -4.52
N TRP A 18 13.95 18.82 -3.29
CA TRP A 18 13.49 17.52 -2.79
C TRP A 18 12.24 17.03 -3.54
N VAL A 19 11.25 17.89 -3.74
CA VAL A 19 10.06 17.57 -4.55
C VAL A 19 10.44 17.31 -6.01
N GLY A 20 11.37 18.08 -6.57
CA GLY A 20 11.88 17.88 -7.93
C GLY A 20 12.55 16.52 -8.10
N LEU A 21 13.40 16.12 -7.14
CA LEU A 21 14.05 14.80 -7.12
C LEU A 21 13.01 13.66 -7.08
N LEU A 22 12.04 13.73 -6.16
CA LEU A 22 10.99 12.71 -6.07
C LEU A 22 10.16 12.63 -7.35
N SER A 23 9.83 13.78 -7.95
CA SER A 23 9.08 13.85 -9.20
C SER A 23 9.87 13.21 -10.35
N LEU A 24 11.18 13.47 -10.42
CA LEU A 24 12.07 12.85 -11.40
C LEU A 24 12.11 11.32 -11.21
N MET A 25 12.26 10.83 -9.98
CA MET A 25 12.27 9.40 -9.68
C MET A 25 10.96 8.72 -10.08
N LEU A 26 9.81 9.38 -9.85
CA LEU A 26 8.50 8.89 -10.29
C LEU A 26 8.39 8.80 -11.81
N VAL A 27 8.88 9.82 -12.54
CA VAL A 27 8.87 9.82 -14.01
C VAL A 27 9.76 8.71 -14.56
N VAL A 28 10.96 8.54 -14.00
CA VAL A 28 11.87 7.43 -14.37
C VAL A 28 11.21 6.07 -14.10
N GLY A 29 10.60 5.89 -12.93
CA GLY A 29 9.88 4.67 -12.59
C GLY A 29 8.70 4.38 -13.51
N LEU A 30 7.94 5.40 -13.90
CA LEU A 30 6.82 5.27 -14.83
C LEU A 30 7.30 4.87 -16.24
N ILE A 31 8.36 5.51 -16.74
CA ILE A 31 8.96 5.17 -18.04
C ILE A 31 9.49 3.72 -18.01
N ALA A 32 10.22 3.34 -16.96
CA ALA A 32 10.72 1.97 -16.79
C ALA A 32 9.56 0.96 -16.73
N GLY A 33 8.48 1.27 -16.02
CA GLY A 33 7.28 0.44 -15.99
C GLY A 33 6.66 0.24 -17.37
N ILE A 34 6.51 1.31 -18.15
CA ILE A 34 6.00 1.21 -19.53
C ILE A 34 6.91 0.32 -20.39
N ILE A 35 8.23 0.46 -20.28
CA ILE A 35 9.19 -0.37 -21.02
C ILE A 35 9.03 -1.86 -20.68
N VAL A 36 8.90 -2.20 -19.40
CA VAL A 36 8.68 -3.59 -18.96
C VAL A 36 7.35 -4.15 -19.48
N LEU A 37 6.28 -3.34 -19.46
CA LEU A 37 4.97 -3.76 -19.98
C LEU A 37 4.97 -3.98 -21.51
N LEU A 38 5.77 -3.22 -22.26
CA LEU A 38 5.84 -3.33 -23.71
C LEU A 38 6.80 -4.43 -24.19
N ASN A 39 7.97 -4.54 -23.55
CA ASN A 39 9.04 -5.46 -23.97
C ASN A 39 9.04 -6.77 -23.19
N GLY A 40 8.20 -6.91 -22.16
CA GLY A 40 8.15 -8.07 -21.28
C GLY A 40 9.25 -8.07 -20.22
N LEU A 41 9.28 -9.12 -19.40
CA LEU A 41 10.21 -9.24 -18.26
C LEU A 41 11.68 -9.46 -18.68
N ASP A 42 11.96 -9.74 -19.95
CA ASP A 42 13.32 -10.00 -20.44
C ASP A 42 14.27 -8.81 -20.20
N VAL A 43 13.75 -7.58 -20.28
CA VAL A 43 14.52 -6.35 -20.00
C VAL A 43 14.99 -6.21 -18.55
N THR A 44 14.47 -7.05 -17.64
CA THR A 44 14.79 -7.02 -16.21
C THR A 44 15.94 -7.96 -15.83
N ASN A 45 16.56 -8.62 -16.82
CA ASN A 45 17.69 -9.54 -16.64
C ASN A 45 17.38 -10.72 -15.70
N LEU A 46 16.12 -11.15 -15.69
CA LEU A 46 15.69 -12.38 -15.00
C LEU A 46 16.17 -13.59 -15.80
N THR A 47 16.47 -14.67 -15.08
CA THR A 47 16.89 -15.94 -15.68
C THR A 47 16.05 -17.08 -15.12
N ASN A 48 16.07 -18.24 -15.76
CA ASN A 48 15.39 -19.42 -15.23
C ASN A 48 15.94 -19.88 -13.86
N GLN A 49 17.15 -19.44 -13.48
CA GLN A 49 17.71 -19.71 -12.15
C GLN A 49 17.26 -18.68 -11.11
N VAL A 50 17.01 -17.44 -11.53
CA VAL A 50 16.60 -16.32 -10.66
C VAL A 50 15.35 -15.69 -11.29
N PRO A 51 14.16 -16.30 -11.09
CA PRO A 51 12.95 -15.94 -11.82
C PRO A 51 12.26 -14.68 -11.28
N TRP A 52 12.53 -14.27 -10.05
CA TRP A 52 11.90 -13.09 -9.43
C TRP A 52 12.87 -11.92 -9.15
N GLY A 53 14.16 -12.23 -8.96
CA GLY A 53 15.24 -11.25 -8.87
C GLY A 53 14.93 -10.06 -7.94
N LEU A 54 14.97 -8.85 -8.48
CA LEU A 54 14.75 -7.63 -7.72
C LEU A 54 13.27 -7.42 -7.35
N TRP A 55 12.33 -7.94 -8.15
CA TRP A 55 10.90 -7.70 -7.96
C TRP A 55 10.40 -8.20 -6.60
N ILE A 56 10.72 -9.44 -6.25
CA ILE A 56 10.35 -10.00 -4.94
C ILE A 56 11.01 -9.24 -3.78
N THR A 57 12.25 -8.75 -3.96
CA THR A 57 12.93 -7.99 -2.91
C THR A 57 12.22 -6.66 -2.63
N VAL A 58 11.82 -5.95 -3.69
CA VAL A 58 11.07 -4.69 -3.59
C VAL A 58 9.68 -4.92 -3.02
N ASP A 59 9.00 -5.98 -3.47
CA ASP A 59 7.68 -6.37 -2.96
C ASP A 59 7.72 -6.66 -1.46
N LEU A 60 8.60 -7.56 -1.01
CA LEU A 60 8.73 -7.92 0.41
C LEU A 60 9.14 -6.74 1.29
N SER A 61 10.03 -5.86 0.81
CA SER A 61 10.42 -4.65 1.53
C SER A 61 9.23 -3.70 1.72
N SER A 62 8.39 -3.57 0.68
CA SER A 62 7.20 -2.72 0.71
C SER A 62 6.12 -3.29 1.61
N ILE A 63 5.90 -4.61 1.58
CA ILE A 63 5.00 -5.32 2.49
C ILE A 63 5.47 -5.20 3.94
N ALA A 64 6.77 -5.33 4.22
CA ALA A 64 7.32 -5.19 5.56
C ALA A 64 7.09 -3.76 6.12
N LEU A 65 7.29 -2.73 5.29
CA LEU A 65 6.98 -1.35 5.63
C LEU A 65 5.47 -1.18 5.91
N GLY A 66 4.63 -1.83 5.12
CA GLY A 66 3.19 -1.94 5.33
C GLY A 66 2.82 -2.57 6.68
N ALA A 67 3.33 -3.77 6.95
CA ALA A 67 3.03 -4.54 8.16
C ALA A 67 3.46 -3.81 9.44
N GLY A 68 4.58 -3.08 9.41
CA GLY A 68 5.03 -2.24 10.52
C GLY A 68 4.03 -1.12 10.87
N ALA A 69 3.45 -0.47 9.86
CA ALA A 69 2.42 0.55 10.05
C ALA A 69 1.15 -0.01 10.70
N PHE A 70 0.72 -1.21 10.29
CA PHE A 70 -0.45 -1.87 10.88
C PHE A 70 -0.23 -2.35 12.31
N SER A 71 0.96 -2.87 12.60
CA SER A 71 1.35 -3.25 13.95
C SER A 71 1.25 -2.05 14.90
N LEU A 72 1.66 -0.87 14.43
CA LEU A 72 1.55 0.39 15.18
C LEU A 72 0.09 0.84 15.34
N SER A 73 -0.75 0.69 14.31
CA SER A 73 -2.20 0.92 14.40
C SER A 73 -2.84 0.00 15.46
N ALA A 74 -2.52 -1.30 15.42
CA ALA A 74 -2.98 -2.28 16.40
C ALA A 74 -2.54 -1.95 17.83
N MET A 75 -1.30 -1.50 18.04
CA MET A 75 -0.83 -1.01 19.36
C MET A 75 -1.70 0.14 19.90
N VAL A 76 -2.12 1.06 19.04
CA VAL A 76 -2.95 2.21 19.44
C VAL A 76 -4.40 1.79 19.70
N TYR A 77 -5.02 1.04 18.78
CA TYR A 77 -6.46 0.77 18.82
C TYR A 77 -6.84 -0.48 19.62
N ILE A 78 -6.02 -1.53 19.59
CA ILE A 78 -6.29 -2.79 20.31
C ILE A 78 -5.68 -2.72 21.72
N PHE A 79 -4.38 -2.43 21.80
CA PHE A 79 -3.65 -2.39 23.07
C PHE A 79 -3.80 -1.05 23.82
N ARG A 80 -4.56 -0.10 23.26
CA ARG A 80 -4.87 1.22 23.86
C ARG A 80 -3.63 2.02 24.28
N VAL A 81 -2.54 1.90 23.54
CA VAL A 81 -1.32 2.68 23.79
C VAL A 81 -1.51 4.13 23.29
N GLU A 82 -2.14 4.97 24.12
CA GLU A 82 -2.52 6.34 23.75
C GLU A 82 -1.33 7.24 23.37
N ARG A 83 -0.13 6.95 23.88
CA ARG A 83 1.11 7.67 23.53
C ARG A 83 1.40 7.66 22.02
N LEU A 84 0.99 6.61 21.31
CA LEU A 84 1.24 6.45 19.87
C LEU A 84 0.07 7.00 19.02
N ARG A 85 -0.99 7.52 19.63
CA ARG A 85 -2.16 8.07 18.92
C ARG A 85 -1.81 9.22 17.93
N PRO A 86 -0.87 10.13 18.22
CA PRO A 86 -0.48 11.18 17.28
C PRO A 86 0.16 10.66 15.99
N ILE A 87 0.89 9.53 16.08
CA ILE A 87 1.60 8.94 14.94
C ILE A 87 0.74 7.89 14.20
N ALA A 88 -0.35 7.40 14.79
CA ALA A 88 -1.25 6.41 14.20
C ALA A 88 -1.71 6.80 12.79
N ARG A 89 -2.08 8.07 12.59
CA ARG A 89 -2.53 8.56 11.28
C ARG A 89 -1.42 8.52 10.22
N ILE A 90 -0.19 8.85 10.62
CA ILE A 90 0.98 8.80 9.74
C ILE A 90 1.33 7.34 9.44
N ALA A 91 1.22 6.45 10.43
CA ALA A 91 1.42 5.02 10.27
C ALA A 91 0.43 4.45 9.24
N VAL A 92 -0.89 4.66 9.39
CA VAL A 92 -1.89 4.17 8.43
C VAL A 92 -1.61 4.67 7.01
N PHE A 93 -1.22 5.93 6.85
CA PHE A 93 -0.85 6.48 5.54
C PHE A 93 0.42 5.85 4.97
N THR A 94 1.42 5.60 5.81
CA THR A 94 2.67 4.90 5.44
C THR A 94 2.36 3.46 5.04
N GLY A 95 1.45 2.80 5.75
CA GLY A 95 0.94 1.47 5.43
C GLY A 95 0.30 1.44 4.04
N LEU A 96 -0.55 2.42 3.73
CA LEU A 96 -1.16 2.56 2.41
C LEU A 96 -0.11 2.69 1.29
N ILE A 97 0.92 3.51 1.50
CA ILE A 97 2.01 3.66 0.52
C ILE A 97 2.78 2.33 0.35
N GLY A 98 3.12 1.65 1.45
CA GLY A 98 3.83 0.37 1.40
C GLY A 98 3.06 -0.69 0.62
N TYR A 99 1.78 -0.90 0.93
CA TYR A 99 0.96 -1.88 0.21
C TYR A 99 0.67 -1.48 -1.24
N THR A 100 0.52 -0.19 -1.53
CA THR A 100 0.38 0.27 -2.92
C THR A 100 1.67 -0.01 -3.71
N GLY A 101 2.83 0.20 -3.10
CA GLY A 101 4.13 -0.13 -3.68
C GLY A 101 4.29 -1.62 -3.96
N ALA A 102 3.91 -2.47 -3.00
CA ALA A 102 3.87 -3.92 -3.17
C ALA A 102 2.98 -4.31 -4.37
N MET A 103 1.77 -3.76 -4.46
CA MET A 103 0.85 -4.07 -5.57
C MET A 103 1.35 -3.61 -6.92
N LEU A 104 2.02 -2.47 -6.98
CA LEU A 104 2.67 -2.03 -8.20
C LEU A 104 3.82 -2.96 -8.59
N ALA A 105 4.66 -3.37 -7.64
CA ALA A 105 5.75 -4.31 -7.91
C ALA A 105 5.21 -5.66 -8.43
N LEU A 106 4.21 -6.22 -7.78
CA LEU A 106 3.58 -7.49 -8.17
C LEU A 106 2.89 -7.39 -9.53
N PHE A 107 2.18 -6.29 -9.80
CA PHE A 107 1.55 -6.04 -11.11
C PHE A 107 2.57 -6.03 -12.25
N MET A 108 3.76 -5.51 -12.00
CA MET A 108 4.86 -5.47 -12.96
C MET A 108 5.56 -6.83 -13.12
N ASP A 109 5.70 -7.58 -12.03
CA ASP A 109 6.41 -8.88 -11.99
C ASP A 109 5.62 -10.02 -12.67
N ILE A 110 4.28 -9.93 -12.74
CA ILE A 110 3.45 -11.03 -13.24
C ILE A 110 3.60 -11.28 -14.76
N GLY A 111 4.20 -10.33 -15.50
CA GLY A 111 4.45 -10.38 -16.94
C GLY A 111 3.20 -10.35 -17.85
N ARG A 112 2.02 -10.73 -17.32
CA ARG A 112 0.70 -10.71 -17.98
C ARG A 112 -0.35 -10.06 -17.10
N PRO A 113 -0.26 -8.74 -16.85
CA PRO A 113 -1.15 -8.03 -15.93
C PRO A 113 -2.63 -8.11 -16.34
N GLU A 114 -2.93 -8.35 -17.61
CA GLU A 114 -4.29 -8.54 -18.11
C GLU A 114 -5.00 -9.75 -17.49
N ARG A 115 -4.24 -10.70 -16.93
CA ARG A 115 -4.75 -11.90 -16.26
C ARG A 115 -4.77 -11.80 -14.74
N PHE A 116 -4.55 -10.61 -14.18
CA PHE A 116 -4.50 -10.42 -12.72
C PHE A 116 -5.81 -10.84 -12.00
N TRP A 117 -6.94 -10.78 -12.70
CA TRP A 117 -8.25 -11.21 -12.17
C TRP A 117 -8.45 -12.74 -12.16
N HIS A 118 -7.62 -13.48 -12.90
CA HIS A 118 -7.83 -14.91 -13.13
C HIS A 118 -7.79 -15.76 -11.85
N PRO A 119 -6.88 -15.53 -10.88
CA PRO A 119 -6.88 -16.26 -9.60
C PRO A 119 -8.15 -16.08 -8.76
N MET A 120 -8.89 -14.99 -8.98
CA MET A 120 -10.14 -14.69 -8.26
C MET A 120 -11.30 -15.57 -8.74
N VAL A 121 -11.28 -15.95 -10.02
CA VAL A 121 -12.33 -16.76 -10.65
C VAL A 121 -11.95 -18.24 -10.67
N TYR A 122 -10.69 -18.54 -10.96
CA TYR A 122 -10.19 -19.91 -11.11
C TYR A 122 -9.27 -20.25 -9.95
N TRP A 123 -9.83 -20.91 -8.94
CA TRP A 123 -9.15 -21.16 -7.68
C TRP A 123 -8.20 -22.35 -7.80
N ASN A 124 -6.97 -22.18 -7.29
CA ASN A 124 -6.02 -23.28 -7.16
C ASN A 124 -5.51 -23.35 -5.71
N VAL A 125 -6.28 -24.02 -4.86
CA VAL A 125 -6.03 -24.14 -3.42
C VAL A 125 -4.75 -24.90 -3.05
N HIS A 126 -4.14 -25.60 -4.00
CA HIS A 126 -2.86 -26.30 -3.81
C HIS A 126 -1.64 -25.40 -4.09
N SER A 127 -1.86 -24.20 -4.62
CA SER A 127 -0.78 -23.26 -4.95
C SER A 127 -0.59 -22.24 -3.83
N VAL A 128 0.64 -22.16 -3.32
CA VAL A 128 1.02 -21.15 -2.32
C VAL A 128 0.87 -19.74 -2.90
N LEU A 129 1.20 -19.54 -4.18
CA LEU A 129 1.02 -18.25 -4.86
C LEU A 129 -0.46 -17.82 -4.93
N TRP A 130 -1.39 -18.77 -5.09
CA TRP A 130 -2.81 -18.47 -5.07
C TRP A 130 -3.26 -18.00 -3.68
N GLU A 131 -2.82 -18.68 -2.62
CA GLU A 131 -3.13 -18.28 -1.24
C GLU A 131 -2.60 -16.88 -0.93
N ILE A 132 -1.33 -16.60 -1.29
CA ILE A 132 -0.69 -15.30 -1.18
C ILE A 132 -1.51 -14.23 -1.91
N THR A 133 -1.89 -14.48 -3.17
CA THR A 133 -2.70 -13.55 -3.98
C THR A 133 -4.04 -13.24 -3.31
N MET A 134 -4.74 -14.25 -2.79
CA MET A 134 -6.02 -14.04 -2.11
C MET A 134 -5.86 -13.25 -0.81
N CYS A 135 -4.83 -13.53 -0.02
CA CYS A 135 -4.54 -12.81 1.21
C CYS A 135 -4.25 -11.33 0.94
N VAL A 136 -3.38 -11.06 -0.05
CA VAL A 136 -3.05 -9.71 -0.51
C VAL A 136 -4.30 -8.94 -0.94
N MET A 137 -5.18 -9.55 -1.74
CA MET A 137 -6.40 -8.91 -2.26
C MET A 137 -7.39 -8.58 -1.13
N LEU A 138 -7.65 -9.55 -0.24
CA LEU A 138 -8.56 -9.36 0.89
C LEU A 138 -8.04 -8.29 1.84
N TYR A 139 -6.75 -8.35 2.15
CA TYR A 139 -6.11 -7.38 3.03
C TYR A 139 -6.07 -5.98 2.41
N SER A 140 -5.74 -5.85 1.12
CA SER A 140 -5.77 -4.56 0.42
C SER A 140 -7.16 -3.94 0.46
N THR A 141 -8.21 -4.78 0.37
CA THR A 141 -9.60 -4.33 0.54
C THR A 141 -9.85 -3.80 1.95
N VAL A 142 -9.41 -4.53 2.99
CA VAL A 142 -9.51 -4.09 4.39
C VAL A 142 -8.77 -2.77 4.62
N LEU A 143 -7.56 -2.63 4.08
CA LEU A 143 -6.76 -1.42 4.18
C LEU A 143 -7.45 -0.21 3.53
N ILE A 144 -8.03 -0.38 2.34
CA ILE A 144 -8.81 0.68 1.69
C ILE A 144 -10.00 1.09 2.56
N LEU A 145 -10.70 0.13 3.16
CA LEU A 145 -11.82 0.40 4.07
C LEU A 145 -11.36 1.12 5.36
N GLU A 146 -10.20 0.76 5.91
CA GLU A 146 -9.63 1.43 7.10
C GLU A 146 -9.15 2.85 6.78
N PHE A 147 -8.64 3.09 5.57
CA PHE A 147 -8.24 4.42 5.11
C PHE A 147 -9.43 5.29 4.67
N ALA A 148 -10.56 4.69 4.31
CA ALA A 148 -11.73 5.42 3.79
C ALA A 148 -12.24 6.57 4.69
N PRO A 149 -12.33 6.45 6.04
CA PRO A 149 -12.71 7.57 6.90
C PRO A 149 -11.77 8.78 6.77
N VAL A 150 -10.46 8.53 6.72
CA VAL A 150 -9.44 9.58 6.56
C VAL A 150 -9.61 10.28 5.21
N LEU A 151 -9.94 9.50 4.17
CA LEU A 151 -10.20 10.01 2.83
C LEU A 151 -11.50 10.85 2.79
N PHE A 152 -12.59 10.38 3.39
CA PHE A 152 -13.87 11.10 3.44
C PHE A 152 -13.86 12.37 4.31
N GLU A 153 -13.01 12.42 5.33
CA GLU A 153 -12.74 13.62 6.13
C GLU A 153 -11.76 14.60 5.44
N SER A 154 -11.16 14.22 4.31
CA SER A 154 -10.23 15.07 3.60
C SER A 154 -10.93 16.31 3.02
N ARG A 155 -10.27 17.47 3.13
CA ARG A 155 -10.79 18.76 2.61
C ARG A 155 -11.13 18.73 1.12
N LEU A 156 -10.48 17.85 0.36
CA LEU A 156 -10.73 17.70 -1.07
C LEU A 156 -12.10 17.05 -1.31
N ILE A 157 -12.41 15.96 -0.60
CA ILE A 157 -13.65 15.20 -0.81
C ILE A 157 -14.86 15.88 -0.16
N THR A 158 -14.70 16.47 1.02
CA THR A 158 -15.79 17.23 1.66
C THR A 158 -16.22 18.44 0.82
N ARG A 159 -15.34 18.96 -0.06
CA ARG A 159 -15.67 20.03 -1.01
C ARG A 159 -16.60 19.57 -2.13
N PHE A 160 -16.46 18.32 -2.59
CA PHE A 160 -17.29 17.74 -3.66
C PHE A 160 -18.54 17.03 -3.11
N PHE A 161 -18.44 16.40 -1.94
CA PHE A 161 -19.52 15.63 -1.30
C PHE A 161 -19.72 16.08 0.15
N PRO A 162 -20.70 16.96 0.43
CA PRO A 162 -20.95 17.50 1.77
C PRO A 162 -21.34 16.44 2.81
N ASN A 163 -21.93 15.31 2.38
CA ASN A 163 -22.35 14.22 3.25
C ASN A 163 -21.25 13.18 3.54
N ALA A 164 -20.09 13.28 2.88
CA ALA A 164 -18.98 12.32 3.04
C ALA A 164 -18.50 12.13 4.50
N PRO A 165 -18.42 13.17 5.36
CA PRO A 165 -17.97 13.01 6.74
C PRO A 165 -18.88 12.08 7.59
N ARG A 166 -20.18 12.03 7.27
CA ARG A 166 -21.12 11.13 7.98
C ARG A 166 -20.80 9.67 7.71
N LEU A 167 -20.47 9.34 6.45
CA LEU A 167 -20.06 8.00 6.03
C LEU A 167 -18.73 7.62 6.70
N GLY A 168 -17.79 8.57 6.78
CA GLY A 168 -16.50 8.39 7.45
C GLY A 168 -16.65 8.01 8.92
N HIS A 169 -17.52 8.68 9.67
CA HIS A 169 -17.79 8.33 11.07
C HIS A 169 -18.39 6.92 11.25
N THR A 170 -19.28 6.50 10.35
CA THR A 170 -19.84 5.15 10.38
C THR A 170 -18.78 4.09 10.11
N ILE A 171 -17.93 4.30 9.10
CA ILE A 171 -16.85 3.37 8.75
C ILE A 171 -15.79 3.31 9.86
N HIS A 172 -15.46 4.46 10.49
CA HIS A 172 -14.50 4.50 11.60
C HIS A 172 -14.92 3.63 12.79
N LYS A 173 -16.23 3.44 13.02
CA LYS A 173 -16.74 2.53 14.06
C LYS A 173 -16.36 1.07 13.81
N PHE A 174 -16.18 0.68 12.55
CA PHE A 174 -15.77 -0.67 12.14
C PHE A 174 -14.26 -0.84 11.98
N ALA A 175 -13.47 0.24 12.07
CA ALA A 175 -12.01 0.19 11.92
C ALA A 175 -11.32 -0.82 12.86
N PRO A 176 -11.71 -1.00 14.14
CA PRO A 176 -11.10 -2.02 14.99
C PRO A 176 -11.33 -3.45 14.50
N ILE A 177 -12.50 -3.73 13.92
CA ILE A 177 -12.82 -5.05 13.33
C ILE A 177 -11.98 -5.26 12.07
N GLY A 178 -11.87 -4.23 11.22
CA GLY A 178 -10.98 -4.22 10.07
C GLY A 178 -9.53 -4.51 10.44
N ALA A 179 -9.00 -3.85 11.48
CA ALA A 179 -7.64 -4.05 11.95
C ALA A 179 -7.36 -5.49 12.42
N VAL A 180 -8.32 -6.14 13.10
CA VAL A 180 -8.20 -7.54 13.55
C VAL A 180 -8.21 -8.50 12.36
N ILE A 181 -9.14 -8.32 11.41
CA ILE A 181 -9.21 -9.13 10.19
C ILE A 181 -7.93 -8.94 9.37
N GLY A 182 -7.47 -7.69 9.22
CA GLY A 182 -6.24 -7.35 8.52
C GLY A 182 -5.01 -8.00 9.16
N LEU A 183 -4.91 -7.97 10.49
CA LEU A 183 -3.83 -8.66 11.22
C LEU A 183 -3.86 -10.17 10.99
N GLY A 184 -5.04 -10.80 11.06
CA GLY A 184 -5.20 -12.23 10.78
C GLY A 184 -4.79 -12.62 9.37
N LEU A 185 -5.26 -11.86 8.36
CA LEU A 185 -4.90 -12.07 6.96
C LEU A 185 -3.41 -11.83 6.69
N SER A 186 -2.81 -10.84 7.36
CA SER A 186 -1.37 -10.59 7.26
C SER A 186 -0.55 -11.74 7.82
N LEU A 187 -0.98 -12.36 8.93
CA LEU A 187 -0.28 -13.51 9.51
C LEU A 187 -0.35 -14.73 8.59
N LEU A 188 -1.52 -14.99 7.98
CA LEU A 188 -1.69 -16.05 6.99
C LEU A 188 -0.76 -15.83 5.80
N HIS A 189 -0.77 -14.63 5.22
CA HIS A 189 0.12 -14.28 4.11
C HIS A 189 1.60 -14.50 4.43
N GLN A 190 2.06 -14.04 5.59
CA GLN A 190 3.46 -14.21 6.01
C GLN A 190 3.81 -15.69 6.25
N SER A 191 2.85 -16.51 6.69
CA SER A 191 3.06 -17.94 6.85
C SER A 191 3.21 -18.67 5.51
N SER A 192 2.39 -18.33 4.51
CA SER A 192 2.47 -18.87 3.15
C SER A 192 3.74 -18.44 2.44
N LEU A 193 4.16 -17.20 2.64
CA LEU A 193 5.37 -16.66 2.02
C LEU A 193 6.66 -17.25 2.60
N GLY A 194 6.66 -17.70 3.86
CA GLY A 194 7.76 -18.49 4.41
C GLY A 194 7.85 -19.92 3.89
N ALA A 195 6.83 -20.40 3.18
CA ALA A 195 6.77 -21.74 2.61
C ALA A 195 7.22 -21.80 1.13
N THR A 196 7.44 -20.66 0.48
CA THR A 196 7.98 -20.52 -0.89
C THR A 196 9.49 -20.35 -0.87
#